data_AF-A0A0S8GLT2-F1
#
_entry.id   AF-A0A0S8GLT2-F1
#
_cell.length_a   1.000
_cell.length_b   1.000
_cell.length_c   1.000
_cell.angle_alpha   90.00
_cell.angle_beta   90.00
_cell.angle_gamma   90.00
#
_symmetry.space_group_name_H-M   'P 1'
#
loop_
_entity.id
_entity.type
_entity.pdbx_description
1 polymer ?
#
loop_
_entity_poly.entity_id
_entity_poly.type
_entity_poly.pdbx_seq_one_letter_code
_entity_poly.pdbx_strand_id
1 'polypeptide(L)'
;MKHYLMILLCVTLALVVCTSEEEAYDYDIERTEIRTWSALGINQISVSTHNGAITASATQDTMITAEITRRCSGTDSIDAEEHIDDIEINEYIAFGELTLEAEMPS
;
A
#
# COMPACT_ATOMS: atom_id res chain seq x y z
N MET A 1 37.22 49.39 -2.16
CA MET A 1 36.33 48.78 -1.15
C MET A 1 34.92 48.43 -1.65
N LYS A 2 34.50 48.80 -2.87
CA LYS A 2 33.18 48.41 -3.43
C LYS A 2 33.17 47.11 -4.26
N HIS A 3 34.32 46.66 -4.77
CA HIS A 3 34.37 45.46 -5.63
C HIS A 3 34.42 44.13 -4.87
N TYR A 4 34.95 44.10 -3.64
CA TYR A 4 34.97 42.89 -2.83
C TYR A 4 33.61 42.56 -2.19
N LEU A 5 32.77 43.57 -1.97
CA LEU A 5 31.41 43.39 -1.43
C LEU A 5 30.47 42.70 -2.43
N MET A 6 30.70 42.93 -3.73
CA MET A 6 29.87 42.36 -4.80
C MET A 6 30.25 40.91 -5.12
N ILE A 7 31.52 40.53 -4.93
CA ILE A 7 31.99 39.15 -5.10
C ILE A 7 31.51 38.28 -3.93
N LEU A 8 31.45 38.80 -2.70
CA LEU A 8 30.94 38.06 -1.55
C LEU A 8 29.42 37.77 -1.66
N LEU A 9 28.66 38.64 -2.33
CA LEU A 9 27.22 38.50 -2.52
C LEU A 9 26.85 37.40 -3.55
N CYS A 10 27.73 37.16 -4.54
CA CYS A 10 27.52 36.09 -5.52
C CYS A 10 27.87 34.69 -4.98
N VAL A 11 28.76 34.59 -3.98
CA VAL A 11 29.16 33.29 -3.40
C VAL A 11 28.12 32.76 -2.40
N THR A 12 27.34 33.64 -1.76
CA THR A 12 26.29 33.22 -0.81
C THR A 12 24.96 32.83 -1.47
N LEU A 13 24.77 33.09 -2.77
CA LEU A 13 23.56 32.69 -3.49
C LEU A 13 23.60 31.23 -4.00
N ALA A 14 24.71 30.52 -3.83
CA ALA A 14 24.90 29.16 -4.36
C ALA A 14 24.52 28.03 -3.39
N LEU A 15 24.03 28.33 -2.17
CA LEU A 15 23.81 27.32 -1.13
C LEU A 15 22.35 27.05 -0.77
N VAL A 16 21.39 27.56 -1.54
CA VAL A 16 19.97 27.22 -1.34
C VAL A 16 19.39 26.66 -2.63
N VAL A 17 20.05 25.63 -3.17
CA VAL A 17 19.31 24.62 -3.92
C VAL A 17 18.67 23.75 -2.84
N CYS A 18 17.45 24.12 -2.44
CA CYS A 18 16.54 23.16 -1.83
C CYS A 18 16.34 22.09 -2.89
N THR A 19 17.09 21.00 -2.81
CA THR A 19 16.69 19.74 -3.42
C THR A 19 15.47 19.32 -2.63
N SER A 20 14.29 19.69 -3.10
CA SER A 20 13.10 18.89 -2.82
C SER A 20 13.37 17.55 -3.48
N GLU A 21 13.98 16.64 -2.73
CA GLU A 21 13.90 15.22 -3.07
C GLU A 21 12.41 14.91 -2.93
N GLU A 22 11.70 14.92 -4.06
CA GLU A 22 10.47 14.15 -4.15
C GLU A 22 10.94 12.72 -3.88
N GLU A 23 10.55 12.17 -2.73
CA GLU A 23 10.77 10.76 -2.41
C GLU A 23 10.06 9.97 -3.51
N ALA A 24 10.83 9.55 -4.52
CA ALA A 24 10.32 8.77 -5.61
C ALA A 24 10.18 7.35 -5.09
N TYR A 25 8.93 6.88 -4.99
CA TYR A 25 8.64 5.48 -4.79
C TYR A 25 9.05 4.70 -6.05
N ASP A 26 10.27 4.20 -6.09
CA ASP A 26 10.85 3.48 -7.26
C ASP A 26 10.75 1.95 -7.10
N TYR A 27 10.14 1.47 -6.01
CA TYR A 27 10.00 0.04 -5.75
C TYR A 27 8.56 -0.33 -5.43
N ASP A 28 8.03 -1.30 -6.18
CA ASP A 28 6.73 -1.93 -5.95
C ASP A 28 6.91 -3.38 -5.49
N ILE A 29 6.14 -3.80 -4.50
CA ILE A 29 6.06 -5.19 -4.06
C ILE A 29 4.62 -5.69 -4.02
N GLU A 30 4.44 -6.94 -4.43
CA GLU A 30 3.16 -7.66 -4.39
C GLU A 30 3.32 -9.02 -3.68
N ARG A 31 2.39 -9.34 -2.78
CA ARG A 31 2.31 -10.64 -2.11
C ARG A 31 0.89 -11.17 -2.23
N THR A 32 0.75 -12.38 -2.78
CA THR A 32 -0.53 -13.06 -2.87
C THR A 32 -0.65 -14.12 -1.79
N GLU A 33 -1.80 -14.15 -1.12
CA GLU A 33 -2.19 -15.20 -0.21
C GLU A 33 -3.59 -15.73 -0.52
N ILE A 34 -3.83 -16.99 -0.18
CA ILE A 34 -5.12 -17.67 -0.39
C ILE A 34 -5.74 -17.93 0.97
N ARG A 35 -6.99 -17.47 1.15
CA ARG A 35 -7.81 -17.79 2.33
C ARG A 35 -9.06 -18.54 1.89
N THR A 36 -9.48 -19.48 2.73
CA THR A 36 -10.66 -20.31 2.46
C THR A 36 -11.61 -20.35 3.66
N TRP A 37 -12.91 -20.25 3.38
CA TRP A 37 -13.98 -20.34 4.38
C TRP A 37 -15.04 -21.33 3.92
N SER A 38 -15.78 -21.91 4.87
CA SER A 38 -16.97 -22.68 4.53
C SER A 38 -18.05 -21.76 3.96
N ALA A 39 -18.63 -22.11 2.82
CA ALA A 39 -19.76 -21.38 2.24
C ALA A 39 -21.08 -21.59 3.00
N LEU A 40 -21.11 -22.47 4.02
CA LEU A 40 -22.33 -22.82 4.73
C LEU A 40 -22.92 -21.60 5.44
N GLY A 41 -24.13 -21.22 5.04
CA GLY A 41 -24.85 -20.09 5.62
C GLY A 41 -24.39 -18.73 5.11
N ILE A 42 -23.42 -18.67 4.19
CA ILE A 42 -22.99 -17.44 3.54
C ILE A 42 -23.73 -17.29 2.21
N ASN A 43 -24.42 -16.18 2.03
CA ASN A 43 -25.17 -15.82 0.83
C ASN A 43 -24.65 -14.56 0.15
N GLN A 44 -23.71 -13.85 0.79
CA GLN A 44 -23.11 -12.62 0.28
C GLN A 44 -21.62 -12.56 0.62
N ILE A 45 -20.83 -12.05 -0.31
CA ILE A 45 -19.42 -11.70 -0.11
C ILE A 45 -19.31 -10.20 -0.35
N SER A 46 -18.74 -9.47 0.61
CA SER A 46 -18.45 -8.05 0.49
C SER A 46 -16.96 -7.83 0.63
N VAL A 47 -16.41 -7.08 -0.31
CA VAL A 47 -14.97 -6.80 -0.41
C VAL A 47 -14.80 -5.30 -0.52
N SER A 48 -14.00 -4.74 0.38
CA SER A 48 -13.60 -3.34 0.36
C SER A 48 -12.10 -3.20 0.51
N THR A 49 -11.54 -2.20 -0.17
CA THR A 49 -10.14 -1.83 -0.03
C THR A 49 -10.01 -0.33 0.12
N HIS A 50 -9.05 0.10 0.93
CA HIS A 50 -8.55 1.46 0.95
C HIS A 50 -7.11 1.45 0.43
N ASN A 51 -6.85 2.20 -0.64
CA ASN A 51 -5.53 2.28 -1.31
C ASN A 51 -4.95 0.93 -1.75
N GLY A 52 -5.79 -0.03 -2.14
CA GLY A 52 -5.38 -1.40 -2.42
C GLY A 52 -6.28 -2.18 -3.37
N ALA A 53 -5.95 -3.45 -3.62
CA ALA A 53 -6.76 -4.39 -4.42
C ALA A 53 -6.97 -5.73 -3.69
N ILE A 54 -8.21 -6.23 -3.67
CA ILE A 54 -8.55 -7.59 -3.23
C ILE A 54 -9.40 -8.22 -4.33
N THR A 55 -9.11 -9.47 -4.70
CA THR A 55 -9.95 -10.24 -5.63
C THR A 55 -10.52 -11.47 -4.92
N ALA A 56 -11.73 -11.36 -4.38
CA ALA A 56 -12.41 -12.53 -3.82
C ALA A 56 -13.14 -13.29 -4.92
N SER A 57 -13.03 -14.62 -4.91
CA SER A 57 -13.81 -15.49 -5.77
C SER A 57 -14.52 -16.57 -4.94
N ALA A 58 -15.64 -17.09 -5.43
CA ALA A 58 -16.25 -18.27 -4.85
C ALA A 58 -16.05 -19.41 -5.85
N THR A 59 -15.23 -20.39 -5.48
CA THR A 59 -15.00 -21.59 -6.30
C THR A 59 -15.55 -22.82 -5.57
N GLN A 60 -16.66 -23.34 -6.11
CA GLN A 60 -17.40 -24.55 -5.71
C GLN A 60 -18.31 -24.39 -4.48
N ASP A 61 -19.52 -24.97 -4.60
CA ASP A 61 -20.73 -24.79 -3.78
C ASP A 61 -20.59 -25.03 -2.25
N THR A 62 -19.38 -25.34 -1.76
CA THR A 62 -19.10 -25.65 -0.35
C THR A 62 -18.07 -24.74 0.29
N MET A 63 -17.24 -24.05 -0.50
CA MET A 63 -16.13 -23.23 -0.02
C MET A 63 -16.07 -21.88 -0.74
N ILE A 64 -15.72 -20.84 0.01
CA ILE A 64 -15.38 -19.52 -0.53
C ILE A 64 -13.85 -19.41 -0.50
N THR A 65 -13.25 -18.97 -1.61
CA THR A 65 -11.79 -18.90 -1.78
C THR A 65 -11.39 -17.50 -2.25
N ALA A 66 -10.88 -16.67 -1.34
CA ALA A 66 -10.37 -15.36 -1.72
C ALA A 66 -8.88 -15.45 -2.06
N GLU A 67 -8.52 -14.85 -3.20
CA GLU A 67 -7.13 -14.57 -3.55
C GLU A 67 -6.86 -13.11 -3.19
N ILE A 68 -6.02 -12.91 -2.18
CA ILE A 68 -5.76 -11.59 -1.62
C ILE A 68 -4.37 -11.18 -2.07
N THR A 69 -4.29 -10.12 -2.87
CA THR A 69 -3.02 -9.55 -3.35
C THR A 69 -2.75 -8.26 -2.61
N ARG A 70 -1.81 -8.31 -1.66
CA ARG A 70 -1.29 -7.13 -0.98
C ARG A 70 -0.30 -6.43 -1.91
N ARG A 71 -0.42 -5.11 -2.06
CA ARG A 71 0.51 -4.29 -2.85
C ARG A 71 0.93 -3.08 -2.04
N CYS A 72 2.22 -2.77 -2.07
CA CYS A 72 2.79 -1.58 -1.45
C CYS A 72 3.90 -1.02 -2.37
N SER A 73 4.10 0.29 -2.29
CA SER A 73 5.20 1.00 -2.95
C SER A 73 6.10 1.60 -1.88
N GLY A 74 7.41 1.55 -2.09
CA GLY A 74 8.42 2.12 -1.20
C GLY A 74 9.50 2.87 -1.97
N THR A 75 10.25 3.71 -1.27
CA THR A 75 11.41 4.43 -1.82
C THR A 75 12.52 3.47 -2.24
N ASP A 76 12.66 2.36 -1.50
CA ASP A 76 13.51 1.23 -1.84
C ASP A 76 12.87 -0.10 -1.44
N SER A 77 13.57 -1.21 -1.67
CA SER A 77 13.06 -2.55 -1.35
C SER A 77 12.89 -2.82 0.15
N ILE A 78 13.66 -2.15 1.00
CA ILE A 78 13.57 -2.33 2.46
C ILE A 78 12.31 -1.61 2.95
N ASP A 79 12.14 -0.35 2.54
CA ASP A 79 10.97 0.46 2.84
C ASP A 79 9.65 -0.24 2.44
N ALA A 80 9.59 -0.77 1.22
CA ALA A 80 8.41 -1.48 0.74
C ALA A 80 8.15 -2.82 1.47
N GLU A 81 9.20 -3.54 1.89
CA GLU A 81 9.06 -4.78 2.67
C GLU A 81 8.67 -4.49 4.13
N GLU A 82 9.07 -3.36 4.70
CA GLU A 82 8.61 -2.94 6.02
C GLU A 82 7.11 -2.62 6.01
N HIS A 83 6.63 -1.96 4.95
CA HIS A 83 5.23 -1.51 4.87
C HIS A 83 4.25 -2.52 4.30
N ILE A 84 4.67 -3.56 3.57
CA ILE A 84 3.75 -4.61 3.11
C ILE A 84 3.21 -5.48 4.26
N ASP A 85 3.94 -5.55 5.37
CA ASP A 85 3.51 -6.25 6.58
C ASP A 85 2.57 -5.41 7.46
N ASP A 86 2.53 -4.08 7.26
CA ASP A 86 1.55 -3.18 7.89
C ASP A 86 0.15 -3.29 7.27
N ILE A 87 0.01 -3.98 6.12
CA ILE A 87 -1.28 -4.20 5.47
C ILE A 87 -2.10 -5.20 6.30
N GLU A 88 -3.07 -4.67 7.05
CA GLU A 88 -4.01 -5.46 7.82
C GLU A 88 -5.21 -5.89 6.96
N ILE A 89 -5.50 -7.20 6.99
CA ILE A 89 -6.69 -7.79 6.36
C ILE A 89 -7.66 -8.18 7.47
N ASN A 90 -8.75 -7.43 7.59
CA ASN A 90 -9.83 -7.69 8.51
C ASN A 90 -10.86 -8.61 7.85
N GLU A 91 -11.20 -9.69 8.52
CA GLU A 91 -12.23 -10.64 8.09
C GLU A 91 -13.24 -10.87 9.19
N TYR A 92 -14.52 -10.89 8.83
CA TYR A 92 -15.58 -11.33 9.73
C TYR A 92 -16.74 -11.96 8.98
N ILE A 93 -17.43 -12.88 9.67
CA ILE A 93 -18.63 -13.55 9.16
C ILE A 93 -19.79 -13.22 10.09
N ALA A 94 -20.80 -12.53 9.57
CA ALA A 94 -22.00 -12.17 10.33
C ALA A 94 -23.23 -12.14 9.43
N PHE A 95 -24.38 -12.57 9.95
CA PHE A 95 -25.68 -12.50 9.25
C PHE A 95 -25.73 -13.12 7.84
N GLY A 96 -24.85 -14.08 7.55
CA GLY A 96 -24.72 -14.73 6.25
C GLY A 96 -23.86 -13.97 5.23
N GLU A 97 -23.14 -12.95 5.67
CA GLU A 97 -22.18 -12.21 4.87
C GLU A 97 -20.75 -12.52 5.34
N LEU A 98 -19.87 -12.82 4.38
CA LEU A 98 -18.42 -12.74 4.58
C LEU A 98 -17.97 -11.34 4.16
N THR A 99 -17.39 -10.61 5.09
CA THR A 99 -16.77 -9.30 4.82
C THR A 99 -15.25 -9.45 4.84
N LEU A 100 -14.61 -8.95 3.79
CA LEU A 100 -13.17 -8.84 3.65
C LEU A 100 -12.80 -7.38 3.44
N GLU A 101 -12.02 -6.83 4.35
CA GLU A 101 -11.57 -5.45 4.31
C GLU A 101 -10.05 -5.42 4.41
N ALA A 102 -9.39 -4.68 3.53
CA ALA A 102 -7.97 -4.38 3.68
C ALA A 102 -7.74 -2.87 3.66
N GLU A 103 -6.92 -2.43 4.61
CA GLU A 103 -6.40 -1.08 4.65
C GLU A 103 -4.92 -1.15 4.26
N MET A 104 -4.59 -0.56 3.10
CA MET A 104 -3.21 -0.48 2.64
C MET A 104 -2.66 0.92 2.90
N PRO A 105 -1.41 1.03 3.41
CA PRO A 105 -0.77 2.32 3.58
C PRO A 105 -0.53 2.98 2.20
N SER A 106 -0.68 4.30 2.16
CA SER A 106 -0.43 5.15 0.98
C SER A 106 0.94 5.79 1.01
#